data_AF-A0A2U2CC77-F1
#
_entry.id   AF-A0A2U2CC77-F1
#
_cell.length_a   1.000
_cell.length_b   1.000
_cell.length_c   1.000
_cell.angle_alpha   90.00
_cell.angle_beta   90.00
_cell.angle_gamma   90.00
#
_symmetry.space_group_name_H-M   'P 1'
#
loop_
_entity.id
_entity.type
_entity.pdbx_description
1 polymer ?
#
loop_
_entity_poly.entity_id
_entity_poly.type
_entity_poly.pdbx_seq_one_letter_code
_entity_poly.pdbx_strand_id
1 'polypeptide(L)'
;MIDFPGAPHLPGRNARPDEAVFAPLRAGLDSDDPVRLAQSPAFDAGFKAFAARYYWEAHEFWEPVWMALPPASAERHLVRGLIQLANAALKARMGRARAAARILPLADAALAEAFGAGNTAPMGVTRTRIASLRQQVEKESAL
;
A
#
# COMPACT_ATOMS: atom_id res chain seq x y z
N MET A 1 -7.79 -17.28 -4.02
CA MET A 1 -7.19 -17.02 -2.69
C MET A 1 -5.75 -16.59 -2.96
N ILE A 2 -5.25 -15.52 -2.34
CA ILE A 2 -3.83 -15.15 -2.48
C ILE A 2 -3.04 -16.08 -1.58
N ASP A 3 -2.03 -16.75 -2.12
CA ASP A 3 -1.11 -17.56 -1.35
C ASP A 3 -0.02 -16.65 -0.80
N PHE A 4 -0.16 -16.25 0.46
CA PHE A 4 0.84 -15.40 1.10
C PHE A 4 2.06 -16.24 1.52
N PRO A 5 3.25 -15.63 1.61
CA PRO A 5 4.40 -16.27 2.22
C PRO A 5 4.05 -16.78 3.62
N GLY A 6 4.71 -17.84 4.10
CA GLY A 6 4.41 -18.44 5.41
C GLY A 6 4.57 -17.49 6.61
N ALA A 7 5.26 -16.36 6.45
CA ALA A 7 5.31 -15.27 7.41
C ALA A 7 5.53 -13.91 6.72
N PRO A 8 5.06 -12.78 7.30
CA PRO A 8 5.34 -11.45 6.78
C PRO A 8 6.84 -11.14 6.72
N HIS A 9 7.29 -10.54 5.63
CA HIS A 9 8.67 -10.11 5.50
C HIS A 9 9.00 -8.92 6.41
N LEU A 10 10.11 -9.04 7.13
CA LEU A 10 10.69 -8.02 7.99
C LEU A 10 12.16 -7.84 7.58
N PRO A 11 12.50 -6.79 6.82
CA PRO A 11 13.85 -6.59 6.31
C PRO A 11 14.91 -6.63 7.41
N GLY A 12 15.94 -7.45 7.21
CA GLY A 12 17.02 -7.68 8.18
C GLY A 12 16.66 -8.61 9.34
N ARG A 13 15.46 -9.24 9.34
CA ARG A 13 15.07 -10.25 10.33
C ARG A 13 14.75 -11.62 9.74
N ASN A 14 14.15 -11.66 8.55
CA ASN A 14 13.88 -12.91 7.83
C ASN A 14 14.22 -12.78 6.33
N ALA A 15 14.22 -13.91 5.64
CA ALA A 15 14.47 -13.97 4.21
C ALA A 15 13.38 -13.21 3.43
N ARG A 16 13.77 -12.59 2.31
CA ARG A 16 12.81 -12.01 1.37
C ARG A 16 11.97 -13.14 0.77
N PRO A 17 10.64 -12.97 0.63
CA PRO A 17 9.80 -13.94 -0.07
C PRO A 17 10.24 -14.10 -1.54
N ASP A 18 9.96 -15.28 -2.10
CA ASP A 18 10.24 -15.57 -3.51
C ASP A 18 9.45 -14.62 -4.43
N GLU A 19 10.09 -14.14 -5.50
CA GLU A 19 9.46 -13.29 -6.50
C GLU A 19 8.28 -14.00 -7.20
N ALA A 20 8.29 -15.33 -7.24
CA ALA A 20 7.20 -16.15 -7.77
C ALA A 20 5.85 -15.91 -7.06
N VAL A 21 5.86 -15.40 -5.81
CA VAL A 21 4.65 -15.00 -5.09
C VAL A 21 4.01 -13.75 -5.70
N PHE A 22 4.82 -12.85 -6.25
CA PHE A 22 4.37 -11.55 -6.74
C PHE A 22 4.14 -11.53 -8.25
N ALA A 23 5.02 -12.17 -9.02
CA ALA A 23 5.05 -12.07 -10.48
C ALA A 23 3.69 -12.34 -11.15
N PRO A 24 2.89 -13.37 -10.77
CA PRO A 24 1.59 -13.60 -11.39
C PRO A 24 0.58 -12.48 -11.12
N LEU A 25 0.65 -11.84 -9.95
CA LEU A 25 -0.29 -10.78 -9.55
C LEU A 25 0.11 -9.41 -10.11
N ARG A 26 1.40 -9.21 -10.37
CA ARG A 26 1.96 -8.01 -11.01
C ARG A 26 1.91 -8.05 -12.54
N ALA A 27 1.43 -9.14 -13.14
CA ALA A 27 1.26 -9.24 -14.58
C ALA A 27 0.16 -8.28 -15.09
N GLY A 28 0.30 -7.78 -16.32
CA GLY A 28 -0.72 -6.95 -16.97
C GLY A 28 -0.82 -5.51 -16.46
N LEU A 29 0.28 -4.95 -15.94
CA LEU A 29 0.41 -3.54 -15.55
C LEU A 29 1.03 -2.69 -16.68
N ASP A 30 0.73 -3.03 -17.93
CA ASP A 30 1.25 -2.43 -19.16
C ASP A 30 0.45 -1.20 -19.64
N SER A 31 -0.50 -0.75 -18.82
CA SER A 31 -1.39 0.38 -19.09
C SER A 31 -1.26 1.43 -18.01
N ASP A 32 -1.35 2.71 -18.36
CA ASP A 32 -1.42 3.84 -17.43
C ASP A 32 -2.87 4.22 -17.05
N ASP A 33 -3.88 3.63 -17.72
CA ASP A 33 -5.30 3.82 -17.37
C ASP A 33 -5.61 3.47 -15.90
N PRO A 34 -5.98 4.46 -15.06
CA PRO A 34 -6.25 4.21 -13.65
C PRO A 34 -7.42 3.28 -13.38
N VAL A 35 -8.42 3.20 -14.28
CA VAL A 35 -9.56 2.28 -14.12
C VAL A 35 -9.10 0.83 -14.25
N ARG A 36 -8.27 0.53 -15.25
CA ARG A 36 -7.67 -0.81 -15.42
C ARG A 36 -6.75 -1.16 -14.27
N LEU A 37 -5.90 -0.22 -13.86
CA LEU A 37 -4.98 -0.43 -12.74
C LEU A 37 -5.72 -0.67 -11.41
N ALA A 38 -6.86 -0.01 -11.19
CA ALA A 38 -7.73 -0.24 -10.02
C ALA A 38 -8.38 -1.63 -10.02
N GLN A 39 -8.52 -2.26 -11.18
CA GLN A 39 -9.05 -3.62 -11.32
C GLN A 39 -7.94 -4.69 -11.35
N SER A 40 -6.68 -4.28 -11.32
CA SER A 40 -5.55 -5.20 -11.41
C SER A 40 -5.46 -6.14 -10.18
N PRO A 41 -4.99 -7.39 -10.36
CA PRO A 41 -4.76 -8.30 -9.25
C PRO A 41 -3.77 -7.73 -8.22
N ALA A 42 -2.74 -7.01 -8.66
CA ALA A 42 -1.77 -6.35 -7.78
C ALA A 42 -2.42 -5.33 -6.84
N PHE A 43 -3.32 -4.48 -7.36
CA PHE A 43 -3.96 -3.45 -6.54
C PHE A 43 -4.81 -4.05 -5.40
N ASP A 44 -5.61 -5.06 -5.73
CA ASP A 44 -6.41 -5.81 -4.74
C ASP A 44 -5.53 -6.63 -3.77
N ALA A 45 -4.45 -7.24 -4.28
CA ALA A 45 -3.50 -7.99 -3.47
C ALA A 45 -2.84 -7.14 -2.39
N GLY A 46 -2.50 -5.89 -2.69
CA GLY A 46 -1.96 -4.97 -1.70
C GLY A 46 -2.91 -4.72 -0.53
N PHE A 47 -4.23 -4.58 -0.77
CA PHE A 47 -5.20 -4.43 0.32
C PHE A 47 -5.34 -5.70 1.16
N LYS A 48 -5.36 -6.87 0.52
CA LYS A 48 -5.41 -8.16 1.22
C LYS A 48 -4.18 -8.37 2.09
N ALA A 49 -2.99 -8.06 1.56
CA ALA A 49 -1.72 -8.13 2.29
C ALA A 49 -1.72 -7.18 3.48
N PHE A 50 -2.16 -5.93 3.27
CA PHE A 50 -2.24 -4.94 4.34
C PHE A 50 -3.18 -5.40 5.46
N ALA A 51 -4.38 -5.87 5.12
CA ALA A 51 -5.34 -6.38 6.10
C ALA A 51 -4.77 -7.55 6.92
N ALA A 52 -3.97 -8.41 6.29
CA ALA A 52 -3.29 -9.53 6.94
C ALA A 52 -1.98 -9.14 7.68
N ARG A 53 -1.62 -7.85 7.69
CA ARG A 53 -0.37 -7.30 8.28
C ARG A 53 0.93 -7.72 7.57
N TYR A 54 0.82 -8.10 6.29
CA TYR A 54 1.92 -8.33 5.37
C TYR A 54 2.31 -6.99 4.71
N TYR A 55 2.79 -6.06 5.54
CA TYR A 55 2.95 -4.66 5.12
C TYR A 55 4.05 -4.47 4.07
N TRP A 56 5.12 -5.27 4.13
CA TRP A 56 6.16 -5.21 3.11
C TRP A 56 5.62 -5.74 1.77
N GLU A 57 4.85 -6.82 1.79
CA GLU A 57 4.21 -7.38 0.61
C GLU A 57 3.15 -6.43 0.03
N ALA A 58 2.40 -5.74 0.89
CA ALA A 58 1.44 -4.73 0.45
C ALA A 58 2.13 -3.59 -0.33
N HIS A 59 3.27 -3.12 0.18
CA HIS A 59 4.11 -2.15 -0.53
C HIS A 59 4.54 -2.69 -1.89
N GLU A 60 5.06 -3.90 -1.91
CA GLU A 60 5.55 -4.59 -3.10
C GLU A 60 4.45 -4.79 -4.16
N PHE A 61 3.21 -5.07 -3.77
CA PHE A 61 2.10 -5.15 -4.73
C PHE A 61 1.69 -3.79 -5.30
N TRP A 62 1.73 -2.73 -4.49
CA TRP A 62 1.31 -1.40 -4.92
C TRP A 62 2.38 -0.61 -5.67
N GLU A 63 3.67 -0.88 -5.47
CA GLU A 63 4.77 -0.17 -6.15
C GLU A 63 4.67 -0.19 -7.70
N PRO A 64 4.48 -1.33 -8.38
CA PRO A 64 4.36 -1.33 -9.83
C PRO A 64 3.07 -0.64 -10.32
N VAL A 65 1.98 -0.70 -9.54
CA VAL A 65 0.76 0.06 -9.84
C VAL A 65 1.04 1.57 -9.77
N TRP A 66 1.78 2.02 -8.76
CA TRP A 66 2.19 3.42 -8.62
C TRP A 66 3.11 3.90 -9.75
N MET A 67 4.00 3.03 -10.23
CA MET A 67 4.90 3.32 -11.33
C MET A 67 4.17 3.46 -12.68
N ALA A 68 3.12 2.67 -12.90
CA ALA A 68 2.32 2.72 -14.13
C ALA A 68 1.40 3.94 -14.19
N LEU A 69 0.97 4.48 -13.05
CA LEU A 69 0.02 5.59 -13.01
C LEU A 69 0.60 6.90 -13.58
N PRO A 70 -0.23 7.75 -14.24
CA PRO A 70 0.23 9.00 -14.82
C PRO A 70 0.85 9.93 -13.77
N PRO A 71 1.94 10.65 -14.10
CA PRO A 71 2.53 11.63 -13.20
C PRO A 71 1.51 12.68 -12.74
N ALA A 72 1.62 13.12 -11.48
CA ALA A 72 0.75 14.13 -10.87
C ALA A 72 -0.77 13.83 -10.88
N SER A 73 -1.18 12.57 -11.12
CA SER A 73 -2.58 12.14 -11.01
C SER A 73 -3.00 11.91 -9.54
N ALA A 74 -4.29 12.10 -9.26
CA ALA A 74 -4.90 11.81 -7.97
C ALA A 74 -4.68 10.35 -7.54
N GLU A 75 -4.76 9.43 -8.51
CA GLU A 75 -4.55 8.00 -8.33
C GLU A 75 -3.10 7.70 -7.97
N ARG A 76 -2.13 8.36 -8.62
CA ARG A 76 -0.73 8.19 -8.26
C ARG A 76 -0.45 8.70 -6.84
N HIS A 77 -1.08 9.79 -6.43
CA HIS A 77 -1.02 10.28 -5.05
C HIS A 77 -1.66 9.29 -4.06
N LEU A 78 -2.80 8.69 -4.43
CA LEU A 78 -3.48 7.66 -3.62
C LEU A 78 -2.55 6.47 -3.38
N VAL A 79 -2.00 5.87 -4.44
CA VAL A 79 -1.15 4.67 -4.31
C VAL A 79 0.13 4.99 -3.55
N ARG A 80 0.72 6.18 -3.76
CA ARG A 80 1.85 6.67 -2.95
C ARG A 80 1.49 6.74 -1.46
N GLY A 81 0.29 7.23 -1.13
CA GLY A 81 -0.23 7.27 0.24
C GLY A 81 -0.36 5.87 0.85
N LEU A 82 -0.95 4.93 0.11
CA LEU A 82 -1.10 3.52 0.51
C LEU A 82 0.26 2.86 0.78
N ILE A 83 1.23 3.04 -0.12
CA ILE A 83 2.61 2.58 0.04
C ILE A 83 3.25 3.12 1.31
N GLN A 84 3.06 4.41 1.59
CA GLN A 84 3.63 5.02 2.79
C GLN A 84 2.94 4.57 4.07
N LEU A 85 1.62 4.33 4.06
CA LEU A 85 0.93 3.68 5.19
C LEU A 85 1.51 2.28 5.45
N ALA A 86 1.74 1.49 4.41
CA ALA A 86 2.33 0.16 4.53
C ALA A 86 3.75 0.24 5.12
N ASN A 87 4.57 1.17 4.63
CA ASN A 87 5.92 1.38 5.15
C ASN A 87 5.90 1.85 6.63
N ALA A 88 5.01 2.76 7.00
CA ALA A 88 4.85 3.19 8.39
C ALA A 88 4.47 2.03 9.31
N ALA A 89 3.49 1.21 8.92
CA ALA A 89 3.06 0.04 9.66
C ALA A 89 4.19 -1.01 9.78
N LEU A 90 4.94 -1.24 8.70
CA LEU A 90 6.13 -2.08 8.72
C LEU A 90 7.17 -1.57 9.73
N LYS A 91 7.47 -0.26 9.74
CA LYS A 91 8.40 0.32 10.72
C LYS A 91 7.91 0.17 12.15
N ALA A 92 6.62 0.37 12.40
CA ALA A 92 6.02 0.15 13.72
C ALA A 92 6.23 -1.32 14.15
N ARG A 93 5.85 -2.28 13.31
CA ARG A 93 6.02 -3.73 13.55
C ARG A 93 7.48 -4.16 13.77
N MET A 94 8.42 -3.42 13.20
CA MET A 94 9.87 -3.63 13.40
C MET A 94 10.41 -2.98 14.68
N GLY A 95 9.57 -2.38 15.53
CA GLY A 95 9.99 -1.64 16.73
C GLY A 95 10.63 -0.28 16.43
N ARG A 96 10.40 0.28 15.23
CA ARG A 96 10.99 1.53 14.76
C ARG A 96 9.97 2.67 14.78
N ALA A 97 9.34 2.90 15.93
CA ALA A 97 8.26 3.88 16.10
C ALA A 97 8.61 5.30 15.63
N ARG A 98 9.85 5.78 15.88
CA ARG A 98 10.31 7.09 15.39
C ARG A 98 10.32 7.20 13.87
N ALA A 99 10.63 6.11 13.17
CA ALA A 99 10.59 6.08 11.71
C ALA A 99 9.14 6.08 11.21
N ALA A 100 8.27 5.27 11.83
CA ALA A 100 6.83 5.27 11.52
C ALA A 100 6.22 6.67 11.69
N ALA A 101 6.52 7.36 12.79
CA ALA A 101 6.05 8.72 13.08
C ALA A 101 6.49 9.77 12.05
N ARG A 102 7.63 9.56 11.37
CA ARG A 102 8.10 10.43 10.28
C ARG A 102 7.44 10.13 8.94
N ILE A 103 7.04 8.88 8.70
CA ILE A 103 6.43 8.44 7.44
C ILE A 103 4.93 8.75 7.43
N LEU A 104 4.24 8.62 8.57
CA LEU A 104 2.79 8.83 8.65
C LEU A 104 2.34 10.19 8.08
N PRO A 105 2.97 11.34 8.42
CA PRO A 105 2.59 12.63 7.82
C PRO A 105 2.75 12.68 6.30
N LEU A 106 3.74 11.96 5.75
CA LEU A 106 3.94 11.89 4.30
C LEU A 106 2.85 11.06 3.61
N ALA A 107 2.38 10.01 4.28
CA ALA A 107 1.23 9.23 3.83
C ALA A 107 -0.03 10.09 3.85
N ASP A 108 -0.29 10.76 4.97
CA ASP A 108 -1.46 11.61 5.18
C ASP A 108 -1.50 12.77 4.16
N ALA A 109 -0.35 13.41 3.88
CA ALA A 109 -0.23 14.44 2.86
C ALA A 109 -0.53 13.89 1.44
N ALA A 110 0.03 12.73 1.08
CA ALA A 110 -0.23 12.13 -0.23
C ALA A 110 -1.72 11.75 -0.41
N LEU A 111 -2.36 11.26 0.65
CA LEU A 111 -3.79 10.93 0.64
C LEU A 111 -4.64 12.21 0.55
N ALA A 112 -4.26 13.28 1.25
CA ALA A 112 -4.95 14.57 1.14
C ALA A 112 -4.93 15.10 -0.30
N GLU A 113 -3.77 15.07 -0.98
CA GLU A 113 -3.64 15.43 -2.40
C GLU A 113 -4.51 14.54 -3.29
N ALA A 114 -4.55 13.23 -3.03
CA ALA A 114 -5.30 12.29 -3.83
C ALA A 114 -6.81 12.58 -3.85
N PHE A 115 -7.40 12.94 -2.71
CA PHE A 115 -8.83 13.22 -2.65
C PHE A 115 -9.18 14.68 -2.98
N GLY A 116 -8.22 15.60 -2.84
CA GLY A 116 -8.45 17.05 -2.98
C GLY A 116 -9.62 17.55 -2.14
N ALA A 117 -10.25 18.64 -2.60
CA ALA A 117 -11.46 19.22 -1.99
C ALA A 117 -12.76 18.49 -2.39
N GLY A 118 -12.69 17.49 -3.27
CA GLY A 118 -13.84 16.79 -3.83
C GLY A 118 -14.29 15.56 -3.05
N ASN A 119 -15.43 15.01 -3.50
CA ASN A 119 -15.96 13.71 -3.07
C ASN A 119 -15.61 12.56 -4.04
N THR A 120 -14.68 12.78 -4.96
CA THR A 120 -14.17 11.74 -5.85
C THR A 120 -13.47 10.65 -5.04
N ALA A 121 -13.66 9.40 -5.44
CA ALA A 121 -12.97 8.23 -4.89
C ALA A 121 -11.96 7.73 -5.94
N PRO A 122 -10.69 8.21 -5.91
CA PRO A 122 -9.70 7.79 -6.90
C PRO A 122 -9.54 6.28 -6.84
N MET A 123 -9.49 5.62 -8.00
CA MET A 123 -9.43 4.15 -8.10
C MET A 123 -10.53 3.41 -7.29
N GLY A 124 -11.68 4.05 -7.04
CA GLY A 124 -12.77 3.50 -6.24
C GLY A 124 -12.47 3.38 -4.74
N VAL A 125 -11.38 3.97 -4.25
CA VAL A 125 -11.00 3.93 -2.83
C VAL A 125 -11.65 5.08 -2.08
N THR A 126 -12.42 4.77 -1.03
CA THR A 126 -13.13 5.76 -0.24
C THR A 126 -12.28 6.30 0.92
N ARG A 127 -12.59 7.51 1.38
CA ARG A 127 -11.99 8.08 2.60
C ARG A 127 -12.22 7.18 3.82
N THR A 128 -13.37 6.51 3.92
CA THR A 128 -13.66 5.53 4.97
C THR A 128 -12.68 4.37 4.94
N ARG A 129 -12.39 3.81 3.76
CA ARG A 129 -11.40 2.73 3.62
C ARG A 129 -10.01 3.19 4.05
N ILE A 130 -9.61 4.41 3.67
CA ILE A 130 -8.35 5.00 4.11
C ILE A 130 -8.30 5.18 5.63
N ALA A 131 -9.37 5.68 6.25
CA ALA A 131 -9.45 5.83 7.70
C ALA A 131 -9.29 4.48 8.42
N SER A 132 -9.88 3.40 7.90
CA SER A 132 -9.71 2.05 8.46
C SER A 132 -8.26 1.57 8.37
N LEU A 133 -7.57 1.78 7.24
CA LEU A 133 -6.15 1.44 7.11
C LEU A 133 -5.30 2.25 8.08
N ARG A 134 -5.57 3.56 8.20
CA ARG A 134 -4.85 4.45 9.11
C ARG A 134 -5.00 4.02 10.57
N GLN A 135 -6.20 3.64 10.99
CA GLN A 135 -6.47 3.10 12.33
C GLN A 135 -5.72 1.79 12.58
N GLN A 136 -5.56 0.93 11.56
CA GLN A 136 -4.75 -0.28 11.68
C GLN A 136 -3.27 0.05 11.93
N VAL A 137 -2.71 1.07 11.25
CA VAL A 137 -1.33 1.52 11.50
C VAL A 137 -1.13 2.04 12.92
N GLU A 138 -2.12 2.75 13.47
CA GLU A 138 -2.09 3.26 14.84
C GLU A 138 -2.05 2.12 15.85
N LYS A 139 -2.88 1.10 15.64
CA LYS A 139 -2.87 -0.12 16.47
C LYS A 139 -1.55 -0.85 16.39
N GLU A 140 -0.89 -0.89 15.22
CA GLU A 140 0.43 -1.49 15.08
C GLU A 140 1.51 -0.71 15.85
N SER A 141 1.34 0.62 16.00
CA SER A 141 2.30 1.49 16.70
C SER A 141 2.12 1.52 18.22
N ALA A 142 1.01 0.97 18.72
CA ALA A 142 0.71 0.84 20.14
C ALA A 142 1.19 -0.50 20.74
N LEU A 143 1.73 -1.40 19.90
CA LEU A 143 2.34 -2.68 20.28
C LEU A 143 3.85 -2.51 20.48
#